data_AF-A0AAD9H1P7-F1
#
_entry.id   AF-A0AAD9H1P7-F1
#
_cell.length_a   1.000
_cell.length_b   1.000
_cell.length_c   1.000
_cell.angle_alpha   90.00
_cell.angle_beta   90.00
_cell.angle_gamma   90.00
#
_symmetry.space_group_name_H-M   'P 1'
#
loop_
_entity.id
_entity.type
_entity.pdbx_description
1 polymer ?
#
loop_
_entity_poly.entity_id
_entity_poly.type
_entity_poly.pdbx_seq_one_letter_code
_entity_poly.pdbx_strand_id
1 'polypeptide(L)'
;MAAIPVQAQTFDENCGWPRRLLHLPTMTSLPWTPGNRYGEGSEPRYIAISYTWGRWRLQPSELSEVKALPVRGIDWDMPRVNPEHFTVQEFEHVLKSAAKHCYEYESK
;
A
#
# COMPACT_ATOMS: atom_id res chain seq x y z
N MET A 1 3.51 32.59 21.28
CA MET A 1 3.76 31.15 21.15
C MET A 1 3.82 30.84 19.67
N ALA A 2 5.02 30.65 19.11
CA ALA A 2 5.17 30.34 17.68
C ALA A 2 4.95 28.84 17.49
N ALA A 3 4.06 28.46 16.57
CA ALA A 3 3.89 27.09 16.14
C ALA A 3 5.18 26.62 15.46
N ILE A 4 5.76 25.54 15.96
CA ILE A 4 6.88 24.86 15.31
C ILE A 4 6.35 24.31 13.98
N PRO A 5 6.95 24.66 12.82
CA PRO A 5 6.55 24.05 11.56
C PRO A 5 6.86 22.56 11.64
N VAL A 6 5.84 21.71 11.42
CA VAL A 6 6.03 20.28 11.15
C VAL A 6 6.90 20.21 9.90
N GLN A 7 8.21 20.03 10.10
CA GLN A 7 9.13 19.75 9.01
C GLN A 7 8.55 18.56 8.26
N ALA A 8 8.23 18.75 6.99
CA ALA A 8 7.90 17.65 6.09
C ALA A 8 9.10 16.69 6.16
N GLN A 9 8.95 15.59 6.90
CA GLN A 9 10.00 14.60 7.03
C GLN A 9 10.23 14.01 5.64
N THR A 10 11.30 14.45 4.99
CA THR A 10 11.69 13.99 3.67
C THR A 10 12.19 12.56 3.77
N PHE A 11 11.68 11.69 2.91
CA PHE A 11 12.18 10.33 2.75
C PHE A 11 13.68 10.36 2.48
N ASP A 12 14.44 9.47 3.13
CA ASP A 12 15.86 9.30 2.83
C ASP A 12 16.02 8.56 1.49
N GLU A 13 16.44 9.28 0.45
CA GLU A 13 16.63 8.76 -0.91
C GLU A 13 17.70 7.67 -1.00
N ASN A 14 18.60 7.57 -0.01
CA ASN A 14 19.61 6.51 0.06
C ASN A 14 19.14 5.31 0.92
N CYS A 15 17.93 5.37 1.47
CA CYS A 15 17.35 4.30 2.26
C CYS A 15 16.94 3.13 1.36
N GLY A 16 17.38 1.92 1.69
CA GLY A 16 16.98 0.68 0.99
C GLY A 16 15.54 0.23 1.28
N TRP A 17 14.81 0.95 2.14
CA TRP A 17 13.45 0.59 2.55
C TRP A 17 12.38 1.23 1.65
N PRO A 18 11.22 0.57 1.47
CA PRO A 18 10.12 1.14 0.69
C PRO A 18 9.65 2.50 1.23
N ARG A 19 9.34 3.46 0.36
CA ARG A 19 8.76 4.76 0.78
C ARG A 19 7.48 4.61 1.61
N ARG A 20 6.71 3.57 1.32
CA ARG A 20 5.43 3.28 1.98
C ARG A 20 5.21 1.77 2.06
N LEU A 21 4.51 1.33 3.10
CA LEU A 21 4.02 -0.04 3.25
C LEU A 21 2.50 -0.04 3.39
N LEU A 22 1.84 -1.09 2.90
CA LEU A 22 0.40 -1.28 3.10
C LEU A 22 0.17 -2.17 4.33
N HIS A 23 -0.42 -1.60 5.37
CA HIS A 23 -0.90 -2.36 6.51
C HIS A 23 -2.22 -3.05 6.15
N LEU A 24 -2.15 -4.34 5.86
CA LEU A 24 -3.26 -5.13 5.31
C LEU A 24 -4.51 -5.19 6.20
N PRO A 25 -4.42 -5.39 7.53
CA PRO A 25 -5.61 -5.45 8.38
C PRO A 25 -6.48 -4.19 8.31
N THR A 26 -5.87 -3.01 8.18
CA THR A 26 -6.59 -1.73 8.11
C THR A 26 -6.69 -1.16 6.71
N MET A 27 -6.06 -1.82 5.71
CA MET A 27 -5.85 -1.30 4.36
C MET A 27 -5.26 0.12 4.35
N THR A 28 -4.34 0.42 5.27
CA THR A 28 -3.74 1.75 5.41
C THR A 28 -2.34 1.77 4.83
N SER A 29 -2.07 2.69 3.91
CA SER A 29 -0.70 2.96 3.46
C SER A 29 0.03 3.82 4.48
N LEU A 30 1.06 3.26 5.10
CA LEU A 30 1.91 3.94 6.09
C LEU A 30 3.17 4.47 5.39
N PRO A 31 3.48 5.77 5.50
CA PRO A 31 4.73 6.32 5.00
C PRO A 31 5.90 5.87 5.87
N TRP A 32 7.08 5.78 5.26
CA TRP A 32 8.33 5.63 5.97
C TRP A 32 8.62 6.86 6.82
N THR A 33 9.19 6.64 8.00
CA THR A 33 9.74 7.67 8.88
C THR A 33 11.12 7.24 9.39
N PRO A 34 11.97 8.17 9.87
CA PRO A 34 13.34 7.85 10.33
C PRO A 34 13.41 6.67 11.30
N GLY A 35 14.41 5.81 11.11
CA GLY A 35 14.52 4.54 11.84
C GLY A 35 13.71 3.40 11.22
N ASN A 36 13.43 3.48 9.90
CA ASN A 36 12.70 2.48 9.13
C ASN A 36 11.34 2.14 9.75
N ARG A 37 10.65 3.18 10.23
CA ARG A 37 9.39 3.02 10.97
C ARG A 37 8.20 3.28 10.06
N TYR A 38 7.18 2.45 10.22
CA TYR A 38 5.91 2.53 9.51
C TYR A 38 4.79 2.45 10.56
N GLY A 39 4.23 3.61 10.91
CA GLY A 39 3.34 3.70 12.07
C GLY A 39 4.09 3.35 13.36
N GLU A 40 3.65 2.28 14.03
CA GLU A 40 4.23 1.84 15.31
C GLU A 40 5.39 0.84 15.14
N GLY A 41 5.44 0.13 14.01
CA GLY A 41 6.47 -0.88 13.73
C GLY A 41 7.78 -0.26 13.23
N SER A 42 8.91 -0.78 13.71
CA SER A 42 10.26 -0.49 13.19
C SER A 42 10.75 -1.71 12.42
N GLU A 43 11.28 -1.49 11.23
CA GLU A 43 11.79 -2.53 10.34
C GLU A 43 10.83 -3.72 10.16
N PRO A 44 9.52 -3.46 9.92
CA PRO A 44 8.55 -4.54 9.84
C PRO A 44 8.87 -5.45 8.65
N ARG A 45 8.71 -6.76 8.84
CA ARG A 45 8.71 -7.70 7.72
C ARG A 45 7.61 -7.32 6.75
N TYR A 46 7.91 -7.43 5.45
CA TYR A 46 6.94 -7.15 4.40
C TYR A 46 7.10 -8.15 3.25
N ILE A 47 6.06 -8.24 2.44
CA ILE A 47 6.05 -8.95 1.17
C ILE A 47 6.08 -7.90 0.07
N ALA A 48 6.92 -8.09 -0.93
CA ALA A 48 6.88 -7.30 -2.16
C ALA A 48 6.01 -8.01 -3.19
N ILE A 49 4.89 -7.39 -3.57
CA ILE A 49 4.03 -7.85 -4.67
C ILE A 49 4.13 -6.84 -5.79
N SER A 50 4.69 -7.27 -6.92
CA SER A 50 4.83 -6.46 -8.11
C SER A 50 3.67 -6.70 -9.07
N TYR A 51 2.91 -5.66 -9.37
CA TYR A 51 1.84 -5.68 -10.37
C TYR A 51 1.73 -4.29 -11.01
N THR A 52 1.39 -4.26 -12.30
CA THR A 52 1.39 -3.03 -13.08
C THR A 52 -0.01 -2.50 -13.26
N TRP A 53 -0.44 -1.63 -12.34
CA TRP A 53 -1.70 -0.89 -12.45
C TRP A 53 -1.93 -0.30 -13.84
N GLY A 54 -0.89 0.29 -14.43
CA GLY A 54 -0.99 0.97 -15.72
C GLY A 54 -1.39 0.08 -16.91
N ARG A 55 -1.13 -1.24 -16.84
CA ARG A 55 -1.41 -2.13 -17.97
C ARG A 55 -2.92 -2.31 -18.22
N TRP A 56 -3.70 -2.33 -17.15
CA TRP A 56 -5.14 -2.59 -17.18
C TRP A 56 -5.94 -1.47 -16.52
N ARG A 57 -5.34 -0.27 -16.44
CA ARG A 57 -5.94 0.91 -15.84
C ARG A 57 -7.12 1.35 -16.68
N LEU A 58 -8.28 1.48 -16.03
CA LEU A 58 -9.45 2.12 -16.63
C LEU A 58 -9.26 3.64 -16.67
N GLN A 59 -9.66 4.24 -17.79
CA GLN A 59 -9.78 5.69 -17.93
C GLN A 59 -10.97 6.22 -17.12
N PRO A 60 -11.01 7.52 -16.75
CA PRO A 60 -12.09 8.08 -15.95
C PRO A 60 -13.51 7.82 -16.49
N SER A 61 -13.68 7.74 -17.80
CA SER A 61 -14.98 7.51 -18.45
C SER A 61 -15.38 6.03 -18.58
N GLU A 62 -14.49 5.09 -18.31
CA GLU A 62 -14.75 3.65 -18.51
C GLU A 62 -15.26 3.00 -17.22
N LEU A 63 -16.31 2.16 -17.33
CA LEU A 63 -16.84 1.32 -16.26
C LEU A 63 -16.92 2.03 -14.89
N SER A 64 -17.60 3.17 -14.83
CA SER A 64 -17.58 4.09 -13.68
C SER A 64 -18.06 3.48 -12.35
N GLU A 65 -18.78 2.36 -12.42
CA GLU A 65 -19.21 1.55 -11.29
C GLU A 65 -18.07 0.73 -10.64
N VAL A 66 -17.00 0.44 -11.38
CA VAL A 66 -15.84 -0.29 -10.87
C VAL A 66 -15.12 0.60 -9.85
N LYS A 67 -14.85 0.05 -8.67
CA LYS A 67 -14.13 0.76 -7.61
C LYS A 67 -12.64 0.40 -7.64
N ALA A 68 -11.80 1.31 -7.17
CA ALA A 68 -10.40 1.03 -6.94
C ALA A 68 -10.21 0.26 -5.61
N LEU A 69 -9.01 -0.29 -5.40
CA LEU A 69 -8.64 -0.90 -4.11
C LEU A 69 -8.77 0.15 -2.98
N PRO A 70 -9.48 -0.15 -1.88
CA PRO A 70 -9.83 0.84 -0.87
C PRO A 70 -8.67 1.12 0.10
N VAL A 71 -7.57 1.66 -0.42
CA VAL A 71 -6.38 2.01 0.36
C VAL A 71 -6.57 3.37 1.04
N ARG A 72 -6.33 3.41 2.35
CA ARG A 72 -6.41 4.60 3.19
C ARG A 72 -5.03 5.25 3.39
N GLY A 73 -5.01 6.53 3.77
CA GLY A 73 -3.78 7.24 4.10
C GLY A 73 -2.95 7.67 2.89
N ILE A 74 -3.54 7.66 1.70
CA ILE A 74 -2.93 8.14 0.44
C ILE A 74 -3.56 9.48 0.06
N ASP A 75 -2.79 10.32 -0.60
CA ASP A 75 -3.15 11.64 -1.11
C ASP A 75 -3.31 11.67 -2.65
N TRP A 76 -3.23 10.49 -3.29
CA TRP A 76 -3.45 10.31 -4.72
C TRP A 76 -4.64 9.40 -5.00
N ASP A 77 -5.20 9.53 -6.21
CA ASP A 77 -6.26 8.66 -6.69
C ASP A 77 -5.72 7.26 -7.01
N MET A 78 -6.26 6.25 -6.34
CA MET A 78 -5.94 4.86 -6.64
C MET A 78 -6.53 4.49 -8.01
N PRO A 79 -5.72 3.95 -8.95
CA PRO A 79 -6.22 3.54 -10.26
C PRO A 79 -7.25 2.41 -10.15
N ARG A 80 -8.27 2.48 -11.01
CA ARG A 80 -9.25 1.41 -11.23
C ARG A 80 -8.70 0.45 -12.27
N VAL A 81 -9.01 -0.84 -12.14
CA VAL A 81 -8.55 -1.90 -13.04
C VAL A 81 -9.73 -2.52 -13.77
N ASN A 82 -9.55 -2.86 -15.05
CA ASN A 82 -10.56 -3.55 -15.84
C ASN A 82 -10.84 -4.95 -15.24
N PRO A 83 -12.08 -5.23 -14.79
CA PRO A 83 -12.44 -6.50 -14.16
C PRO A 83 -12.36 -7.72 -15.10
N GLU A 84 -12.20 -7.54 -16.42
CA GLU A 84 -11.90 -8.65 -17.35
C GLU A 84 -10.55 -9.32 -17.09
N HIS A 85 -9.66 -8.68 -16.31
CA HIS A 85 -8.35 -9.23 -15.95
C HIS A 85 -8.30 -9.71 -14.50
N PHE A 86 -8.72 -8.85 -13.57
CA PHE A 86 -8.97 -9.21 -12.18
C PHE A 86 -9.83 -8.14 -11.51
N THR A 87 -10.60 -8.58 -10.52
CA THR A 87 -11.43 -7.74 -9.67
C THR A 87 -10.66 -7.28 -8.42
N VAL A 88 -11.12 -6.19 -7.81
CA VAL A 88 -10.57 -5.72 -6.53
C VAL A 88 -10.63 -6.82 -5.46
N GLN A 89 -11.71 -7.59 -5.44
CA GLN A 89 -11.94 -8.67 -4.49
C GLN A 89 -10.93 -9.81 -4.68
N GLU A 90 -10.63 -10.20 -5.92
CA GLU A 90 -9.59 -11.19 -6.20
C GLU A 90 -8.21 -10.69 -5.78
N PHE A 91 -7.91 -9.42 -6.02
CA PHE A 91 -6.63 -8.85 -5.59
C PHE A 91 -6.53 -8.75 -4.06
N GLU A 92 -7.59 -8.35 -3.37
CA GLU A 92 -7.65 -8.40 -1.89
C GLU A 92 -7.45 -9.82 -1.36
N HIS A 93 -8.00 -10.82 -2.04
CA HIS A 93 -7.80 -12.22 -1.68
C HIS A 93 -6.31 -12.61 -1.81
N VAL A 94 -5.64 -12.23 -2.91
CA VAL A 94 -4.19 -12.43 -3.08
C VAL A 94 -3.39 -11.79 -1.95
N LEU A 95 -3.68 -10.53 -1.60
CA LEU A 95 -3.01 -9.81 -0.52
C LEU A 95 -3.16 -10.53 0.84
N LYS A 96 -4.38 -10.97 1.17
CA LYS A 96 -4.67 -11.69 2.42
C LYS A 96 -3.99 -13.07 2.46
N SER A 97 -4.01 -13.79 1.34
CA SER A 97 -3.38 -15.11 1.22
C SER A 97 -1.85 -15.02 1.35
N ALA A 98 -1.23 -14.02 0.72
CA ALA A 98 0.21 -13.77 0.85
C ALA A 98 0.59 -13.48 2.32
N ALA A 99 -0.17 -12.62 3.00
CA ALA A 99 0.07 -12.29 4.40
C ALA A 99 -0.07 -13.49 5.34
N LYS A 100 -1.10 -14.32 5.13
CA LYS A 100 -1.34 -15.53 5.91
C LYS A 100 -0.13 -16.48 5.87
N HIS A 101 0.46 -16.67 4.70
CA HIS A 101 1.65 -17.52 4.55
C HIS A 101 2.88 -16.98 5.31
N CYS A 102 3.00 -15.67 5.50
CA CYS A 102 4.06 -15.12 6.33
C CYS A 102 3.86 -15.42 7.82
N TYR A 103 2.64 -15.31 8.35
CA TYR A 103 2.34 -15.65 9.74
C TYR A 103 2.48 -17.15 10.02
N GLU A 104 2.05 -18.01 9.08
CA GLU A 104 2.14 -19.46 9.25
C GLU A 104 3.58 -19.99 9.17
N TYR A 105 4.47 -19.34 8.41
CA TYR A 105 5.89 -19.68 8.37
C TYR A 105 6.60 -19.34 9.70
N GLU A 106 6.12 -18.36 10.45
CA GLU A 106 6.67 -17.97 11.77
C GLU A 106 6.20 -18.88 12.91
N SER A 107 5.13 -19.65 12.71
CA SER A 107 4.54 -20.54 13.73
C SER A 107 5.11 -21.96 13.71
N LYS A 108 6.10 -22.23 12.86
CA LYS A 108 6.81 -23.50 12.72
C LYS A 108 8.29 -23.31 13.06
#